data_AF-A0A535A378-F1
#
_entry.id   AF-A0A535A378-F1
#
_cell.length_a   1.000
_cell.length_b   1.000
_cell.length_c   1.000
_cell.angle_alpha   90.00
_cell.angle_beta   90.00
_cell.angle_gamma   90.00
#
_symmetry.space_group_name_H-M   'P 1'
#
loop_
_entity.id
_entity.type
_entity.pdbx_description
1 polymer ?
#
loop_
_entity_poly.entity_id
_entity_poly.type
_entity_poly.pdbx_seq_one_letter_code
_entity_poly.pdbx_strand_id
1 'polypeptide(L)'
;MEVGRPTRTVETWLFEGWPDAEAVETVELHEANGVTKVTMNMAFRDKAGRDHMTKSDGQEDSFDKMEDLLRSLLDQEGAVAGS
;
A
#
# COMPACT_ATOMS: atom_id res chain seq x y z
N MET A 1 19.13 16.82 -14.07
CA MET A 1 19.09 15.39 -13.70
C MET A 1 17.83 15.21 -12.89
N GLU A 2 16.92 14.38 -13.36
CA GLU A 2 15.63 14.10 -12.72
C GLU A 2 15.59 12.60 -12.37
N VAL A 3 15.22 12.28 -11.14
CA VAL A 3 15.04 10.90 -10.67
C VAL A 3 13.53 10.68 -10.59
N GLY A 4 12.99 9.83 -11.46
CA GLY A 4 11.57 9.45 -11.42
C GLY A 4 11.28 8.56 -10.21
N ARG A 5 10.10 8.72 -9.60
CA ARG A 5 9.62 7.82 -8.53
C ARG A 5 9.36 6.43 -9.11
N PRO A 6 9.57 5.35 -8.34
CA PRO A 6 9.22 4.02 -8.80
C PRO A 6 7.70 3.92 -9.01
N THR A 7 7.29 3.52 -10.21
CA THR A 7 5.90 3.14 -10.52
C THR A 7 5.57 1.73 -10.04
N ARG A 8 6.58 1.01 -9.55
CA ARG A 8 6.45 -0.34 -9.00
C ARG A 8 7.54 -0.61 -7.95
N THR A 9 7.16 -1.23 -6.84
CA THR A 9 8.08 -1.80 -5.85
C THR A 9 7.87 -3.31 -5.76
N VAL A 10 8.93 -4.03 -5.42
CA VAL A 10 8.90 -5.46 -5.15
C VAL A 10 9.80 -5.72 -3.95
N GLU A 11 9.27 -6.34 -2.91
CA GLU A 11 10.02 -6.65 -1.70
C GLU A 11 9.61 -7.99 -1.10
N THR A 12 10.53 -8.60 -0.37
CA THR A 12 10.20 -9.73 0.51
C THR A 12 9.62 -9.16 1.80
N TRP A 13 8.38 -9.51 2.06
CA TRP A 13 7.64 -9.11 3.24
C TRP A 13 7.50 -10.30 4.20
N LEU A 14 7.61 -10.02 5.49
CA LEU A 14 7.50 -11.00 6.56
C LEU A 14 6.64 -10.45 7.69
N PHE A 15 5.62 -11.20 8.10
CA PHE A 15 4.85 -10.85 9.29
C PHE A 15 5.57 -11.32 10.55
N GLU A 16 6.05 -10.41 11.39
CA GLU A 16 6.74 -10.78 12.64
C GLU A 16 5.86 -11.60 13.60
N GLY A 17 4.55 -11.36 13.59
CA GLY A 17 3.58 -12.11 14.41
C GLY A 17 3.32 -13.54 13.92
N TRP A 18 3.74 -13.87 12.70
CA TRP A 18 3.67 -15.22 12.13
C TRP A 18 4.85 -15.43 11.16
N PRO A 19 6.03 -15.83 11.65
CA PRO A 19 7.25 -15.91 10.84
C PRO A 19 7.19 -16.86 9.63
N ASP A 20 6.20 -17.73 9.56
CA ASP A 20 5.99 -18.59 8.38
C ASP A 20 5.15 -17.89 7.27
N ALA A 21 4.66 -16.67 7.50
CA ALA A 21 3.85 -15.89 6.56
C ALA A 21 4.74 -14.95 5.73
N GLU A 22 5.81 -15.51 5.16
CA GLU A 22 6.63 -14.82 4.17
C GLU A 22 5.87 -14.69 2.84
N ALA A 23 5.98 -13.52 2.22
CA ALA A 23 5.45 -13.25 0.90
C ALA A 23 6.40 -12.35 0.10
N VAL A 24 6.29 -12.43 -1.22
CA VAL A 24 6.78 -11.34 -2.08
C VAL A 24 5.63 -10.36 -2.25
N GLU A 25 5.80 -9.14 -1.74
CA GLU A 25 4.92 -8.01 -1.99
C GLU A 25 5.31 -7.35 -3.31
N THR A 26 4.32 -7.04 -4.15
CA THR A 26 4.49 -6.14 -5.29
C THR A 26 3.44 -5.05 -5.21
N VAL A 27 3.87 -3.79 -5.24
CA VAL A 27 2.98 -2.63 -5.33
C VAL A 27 3.19 -1.97 -6.68
N GLU A 28 2.10 -1.74 -7.41
CA GLU A 28 2.08 -0.99 -8.66
C GLU A 28 1.22 0.27 -8.50
N LEU A 29 1.77 1.39 -8.95
CA LEU A 29 1.15 2.71 -8.90
C LEU A 29 0.83 3.17 -10.33
N HIS A 30 -0.45 3.42 -10.59
CA HIS A 30 -0.91 3.88 -11.90
C HIS A 30 -1.74 5.15 -11.78
N GLU A 31 -1.19 6.26 -12.26
CA GLU A 31 -1.87 7.55 -12.34
C GLU A 31 -2.85 7.59 -13.51
N ALA A 32 -4.12 7.95 -13.24
CA ALA A 32 -5.11 8.22 -14.27
C ALA A 32 -6.15 9.24 -13.77
N ASN A 33 -6.45 10.25 -14.59
CA ASN A 33 -7.50 11.23 -14.32
C ASN A 33 -7.37 11.95 -12.96
N GLY A 34 -6.12 12.24 -12.54
CA GLY A 34 -5.84 12.90 -11.25
C GLY A 34 -6.00 12.00 -10.02
N VAL A 35 -6.10 10.69 -10.21
CA VAL A 35 -6.16 9.69 -9.14
C VAL A 35 -5.08 8.63 -9.35
N THR A 36 -4.42 8.23 -8.26
CA THR A 36 -3.50 7.10 -8.24
C THR A 36 -4.27 5.82 -7.94
N LYS A 37 -4.23 4.85 -8.86
CA LYS A 37 -4.62 3.47 -8.54
C LYS A 37 -3.42 2.74 -7.96
N VAL A 38 -3.59 2.20 -6.75
CA VAL A 38 -2.64 1.27 -6.13
C VAL A 38 -3.13 -0.16 -6.37
N THR A 39 -2.26 -1.03 -6.89
CA THR A 39 -2.51 -2.47 -6.96
C THR A 39 -1.43 -3.18 -6.17
N MET A 40 -1.83 -3.92 -5.13
CA MET A 40 -0.89 -4.66 -4.28
C MET A 40 -1.15 -6.16 -4.40
N ASN A 41 -0.08 -6.91 -4.71
CA ASN A 41 -0.11 -8.35 -4.89
C ASN A 41 0.81 -9.02 -3.87
N MET A 42 0.26 -9.94 -3.09
CA MET A 42 0.98 -10.74 -2.11
C MET A 42 1.14 -12.18 -2.60
N ALA A 43 2.36 -12.55 -2.97
CA ALA A 43 2.70 -13.93 -3.33
C ALA A 43 3.25 -14.66 -2.10
N PHE A 44 2.36 -15.24 -1.31
CA PHE A 44 2.73 -16.02 -0.13
C PHE A 44 3.49 -17.30 -0.49
N ARG A 45 4.47 -17.65 0.35
CA ARG A 45 5.24 -18.89 0.22
C ARG A 45 4.36 -20.14 0.23
N ASP A 46 3.33 -20.15 1.06
CA ASP A 46 2.38 -21.27 1.14
C ASP A 46 0.94 -20.83 1.46
N LYS A 47 0.04 -21.80 1.37
CA LYS A 47 -1.39 -21.61 1.61
C LYS A 47 -1.70 -21.25 3.07
N ALA A 48 -0.96 -21.78 4.03
CA ALA A 48 -1.24 -21.55 5.45
C ALA A 48 -0.93 -20.09 5.83
N GLY A 49 0.19 -19.53 5.34
CA GLY A 49 0.54 -18.13 5.49
C GLY A 49 -0.50 -17.20 4.84
N ARG A 50 -0.89 -17.49 3.58
CA ARG A 50 -1.96 -16.73 2.92
C ARG A 50 -3.26 -16.77 3.72
N ASP A 51 -3.74 -17.97 4.05
CA ASP A 51 -5.02 -18.15 4.73
C ASP A 51 -4.98 -17.57 6.15
N HIS A 52 -3.81 -17.47 6.79
CA HIS A 52 -3.65 -16.73 8.05
C HIS A 52 -3.86 -15.23 7.83
N MET A 53 -3.13 -14.65 6.87
CA MET A 53 -3.12 -13.20 6.65
C MET A 53 -4.43 -12.66 6.07
N THR A 54 -5.17 -13.47 5.29
CA THR A 54 -6.43 -13.05 4.67
C THR A 54 -7.67 -13.35 5.52
N LYS A 55 -7.51 -13.74 6.79
CA LYS A 55 -8.64 -13.97 7.72
C LYS A 55 -9.28 -12.68 8.23
N SER A 56 -8.54 -11.59 8.19
CA SER A 56 -8.97 -10.27 8.64
C SER A 56 -8.85 -9.27 7.49
N ASP A 57 -9.54 -8.16 7.66
CA ASP A 57 -9.54 -6.98 6.79
C ASP A 57 -8.35 -6.04 7.02
N GLY A 58 -7.38 -6.38 7.89
CA GLY A 58 -6.31 -5.46 8.30
C GLY A 58 -5.53 -4.77 7.17
N GLN A 59 -5.42 -5.38 6.00
CA GLN A 59 -4.80 -4.76 4.83
C GLN A 59 -5.73 -3.71 4.18
N GLU A 60 -7.01 -4.00 4.01
CA GLU A 60 -8.04 -3.06 3.55
C GLU A 60 -8.14 -1.87 4.51
N ASP A 61 -8.22 -2.18 5.81
CA ASP A 61 -8.24 -1.23 6.92
C ASP A 61 -7.02 -0.28 6.92
N SER A 62 -5.88 -0.74 6.41
CA SER A 62 -4.66 0.07 6.29
C SER A 62 -4.72 1.01 5.08
N PHE A 63 -5.31 0.57 3.96
CA PHE A 63 -5.50 1.39 2.77
C PHE A 63 -6.54 2.50 3.02
N ASP A 64 -7.64 2.19 3.71
CA ASP A 64 -8.66 3.19 4.08
C ASP A 64 -8.05 4.31 4.93
N LYS A 65 -7.27 3.94 5.97
CA LYS A 65 -6.56 4.92 6.82
C LYS A 65 -5.53 5.73 6.04
N MET A 66 -4.86 5.13 5.06
CA MET A 66 -3.94 5.85 4.19
C MET A 66 -4.69 6.84 3.29
N GLU A 67 -5.85 6.47 2.74
CA GLU A 67 -6.67 7.39 1.94
C GLU A 67 -7.14 8.58 2.79
N ASP A 68 -7.64 8.33 4.00
CA ASP A 68 -8.04 9.38 4.95
C ASP A 68 -6.88 10.34 5.27
N LEU A 69 -5.69 9.79 5.54
CA LEU A 69 -4.49 10.57 5.81
C LEU A 69 -4.11 11.44 4.61
N LEU A 70 -4.04 10.86 3.41
CA LEU A 70 -3.67 11.59 2.20
C LEU A 70 -4.66 12.72 1.89
N ARG A 71 -5.95 12.48 2.09
CA ARG A 71 -7.00 13.50 1.95
C ARG A 71 -6.81 14.64 2.95
N SER A 72 -6.53 14.32 4.21
CA SER A 72 -6.28 15.34 5.24
C SER A 72 -5.10 16.25 4.93
N LEU A 73 -4.04 15.72 4.31
CA LEU A 73 -2.86 16.50 3.92
C LEU A 73 -3.16 17.47 2.77
N LEU A 74 -3.98 17.05 1.80
CA LEU A 74 -4.42 17.90 0.70
C LEU A 74 -5.29 19.07 1.19
N ASP A 75 -6.20 18.80 2.12
CA ASP A 75 -7.06 19.83 2.72
C ASP A 75 -6.23 20.87 3.50
N GLN A 76 -5.19 20.43 4.19
CA GLN A 76 -4.24 21.31 4.88
C GLN A 76 -3.43 22.17 3.90
N GLU A 77 -2.91 21.58 2.82
CA GLU A 77 -2.15 22.31 1.81
C GLU A 77 -3.00 23.37 1.10
N GLY A 78 -4.27 23.06 0.80
CA GLY A 78 -5.24 24.01 0.26
C GLY A 78 -5.55 25.16 1.20
N ALA A 79 -5.62 24.92 2.51
CA ALA A 79 -5.81 25.95 3.52
C ALA A 79 -4.61 26.90 3.65
N VAL A 80 -3.38 26.39 3.49
CA VAL A 80 -2.14 27.18 3.55
C VAL A 80 -1.89 27.97 2.24
N ALA A 81 -2.28 27.43 1.09
CA ALA A 81 -2.15 28.12 -0.19
C ALA A 81 -3.17 29.25 -0.39
N GLY A 82 -4.29 29.23 0.35
CA GLY A 82 -5.36 30.22 0.30
C GLY A 82 -5.24 31.39 1.29
N SER A 83 -4.18 31.43 2.11
CA SER A 83 -3.94 32.45 3.15
C SER A 83 -2.84 33.44 2.82
#